data_AF-A0A523RDU8-F1
#
_entry.id   AF-A0A523RDU8-F1
#
_cell.length_a   1.000
_cell.length_b   1.000
_cell.length_c   1.000
_cell.angle_alpha   90.00
_cell.angle_beta   90.00
_cell.angle_gamma   90.00
#
_symmetry.space_group_name_H-M   'P 1'
#
loop_
_entity.id
_entity.type
_entity.pdbx_description
1 polymer ?
#
loop_
_entity_poly.entity_id
_entity_poly.type
_entity_poly.pdbx_seq_one_letter_code
_entity_poly.pdbx_strand_id
1 'polypeptide(L)'
;MPIRFRWTSKEYMPIALMLFGACGIFQVLFIFLAQFILGVGNYIVVILIPVGTTIALFFGVVIIFESFVQVEKRKKMRSQFQKTRQGLSKFRTILYFPIIRPIIIVFPVFAIIFFSTYGISLIFLDNVIAFLIAENLAVLISLLIANIIEKKYARINRY
;
A
#
# COMPACT_ATOMS: atom_id res chain seq x y z
N MET A 1 -12.91 -18.65 1.33
CA MET A 1 -11.84 -19.06 2.26
C MET A 1 -10.98 -17.85 2.61
N PRO A 2 -10.65 -17.63 3.89
CA PRO A 2 -9.72 -16.59 4.29
C PRO A 2 -8.36 -16.83 3.62
N ILE A 3 -7.68 -15.75 3.24
CA ILE A 3 -6.35 -15.81 2.65
C ILE A 3 -5.40 -16.42 3.68
N ARG A 4 -4.76 -17.55 3.34
CA ARG A 4 -3.67 -18.10 4.16
C ARG A 4 -2.44 -17.23 3.90
N PHE A 5 -2.06 -16.39 4.84
CA PHE A 5 -0.81 -15.63 4.81
C PHE A 5 0.38 -16.61 4.65
N ARG A 6 1.06 -16.60 3.50
CA ARG A 6 2.19 -17.50 3.16
C ARG A 6 3.54 -16.76 3.05
N TRP A 7 3.67 -15.67 3.80
CA TRP A 7 4.88 -14.88 4.04
C TRP A 7 6.16 -15.64 4.42
N THR A 8 6.08 -16.80 5.08
CA THR A 8 7.25 -17.62 5.47
C THR A 8 7.70 -18.61 4.39
N SER A 9 7.00 -18.69 3.26
CA SER A 9 7.49 -19.51 2.15
C SER A 9 8.71 -18.84 1.51
N LYS A 10 9.74 -19.64 1.20
CA LYS A 10 11.00 -19.17 0.57
C LYS A 10 10.79 -18.33 -0.69
N GLU A 11 9.67 -18.49 -1.39
CA GLU A 11 9.36 -17.77 -2.63
C GLU A 11 8.79 -16.35 -2.39
N TYR A 12 8.06 -16.14 -1.28
CA TYR A 12 7.37 -14.87 -1.02
C TYR A 12 8.12 -13.94 -0.06
N MET A 13 9.08 -14.47 0.70
CA MET A 13 9.85 -13.70 1.67
C MET A 13 10.68 -12.56 1.06
N PRO A 14 11.40 -12.74 -0.07
CA PRO A 14 12.13 -11.64 -0.71
C PRO A 14 11.19 -10.53 -1.21
N ILE A 15 10.02 -10.91 -1.73
CA ILE A 15 9.01 -9.97 -2.22
C ILE A 15 8.44 -9.15 -1.06
N ALA A 16 8.14 -9.78 0.07
CA ALA A 16 7.68 -9.09 1.26
C ALA A 16 8.72 -8.08 1.78
N LEU A 17 10.01 -8.45 1.80
CA LEU A 17 11.09 -7.54 2.17
C LEU A 17 11.21 -6.34 1.22
N MET A 18 11.06 -6.56 -0.09
CA MET A 18 11.02 -5.46 -1.07
C MET A 18 9.84 -4.52 -0.83
N LEU A 19 8.65 -5.05 -0.53
CA LEU A 19 7.46 -4.24 -0.21
C LEU A 19 7.65 -3.45 1.09
N PHE A 20 8.24 -4.07 2.11
CA PHE A 20 8.56 -3.40 3.38
C PHE A 20 9.57 -2.26 3.17
N GLY A 21 10.64 -2.51 2.42
CA GLY A 21 11.63 -1.48 2.06
C GLY A 21 11.02 -0.32 1.28
N ALA A 22 10.11 -0.60 0.34
CA ALA A 22 9.41 0.44 -0.40
C ALA A 22 8.50 1.30 0.51
N CYS A 23 7.79 0.68 1.45
CA CYS A 23 6.98 1.40 2.44
C CYS A 23 7.85 2.27 3.36
N GLY A 24 9.02 1.77 3.77
CA GLY A 24 9.98 2.52 4.56
C GLY A 24 10.53 3.74 3.82
N ILE A 25 10.97 3.59 2.57
CA ILE A 25 11.44 4.72 1.74
C ILE A 25 10.32 5.75 1.56
N PHE A 26 9.10 5.29 1.31
CA PHE A 26 7.95 6.18 1.20
C PHE A 26 7.70 6.97 2.48
N GLN A 27 7.77 6.33 3.65
CA GLN A 27 7.60 7.04 4.92
C GLN A 27 8.75 7.98 5.25
N VAL A 28 9.98 7.65 4.87
CA VAL A 28 11.11 8.59 4.97
C VAL A 28 10.84 9.88 4.18
N LEU A 29 10.21 9.79 3.00
CA LEU A 29 9.80 11.00 2.26
C LEU A 29 8.78 11.83 3.04
N PHE A 30 7.84 11.20 3.75
CA PHE A 30 6.86 11.91 4.59
C PHE A 30 7.50 12.53 5.83
N ILE A 31 8.51 11.90 6.41
CA ILE A 31 9.34 12.49 7.49
C ILE A 31 10.00 13.79 6.99
N PHE A 32 10.64 13.75 5.83
CA PHE A 32 11.24 14.95 5.22
C PHE A 32 10.18 16.02 4.93
N LEU A 33 9.05 15.64 4.36
CA LEU A 33 7.94 16.56 4.09
C LEU A 33 7.44 17.23 5.38
N ALA A 34 7.26 16.44 6.45
CA ALA A 34 6.79 16.90 7.74
C ALA A 34 7.73 17.94 8.38
N GLN A 35 9.05 17.69 8.33
CA GLN A 35 10.03 18.59 8.94
C GLN A 35 10.24 19.86 8.11
N PHE A 36 10.46 19.73 6.81
CA PHE A 36 10.94 20.83 5.99
C PHE A 36 9.83 21.67 5.36
N ILE A 37 8.69 21.06 5.02
CA ILE A 37 7.60 21.75 4.32
C ILE A 37 6.48 22.07 5.30
N LEU A 38 6.12 21.13 6.17
CA LEU A 38 4.99 21.27 7.09
C LEU A 38 5.38 21.90 8.44
N GLY A 39 6.67 22.07 8.73
CA GLY A 39 7.16 22.73 9.93
C GLY A 39 6.83 22.00 11.24
N VAL A 40 6.74 20.67 11.20
CA VAL A 40 6.45 19.85 12.38
C VAL A 40 7.75 19.68 13.19
N GLY A 41 7.91 20.49 14.25
CA GLY A 41 9.14 20.55 15.04
C GLY A 41 9.34 19.43 16.07
N ASN A 42 8.34 18.56 16.31
CA ASN A 42 8.44 17.52 17.32
C ASN A 42 9.05 16.22 16.73
N TYR A 43 10.32 15.98 17.01
CA TYR A 43 11.06 14.80 16.54
C TYR A 43 10.44 13.46 16.96
N ILE A 44 9.85 13.38 18.15
CA ILE A 44 9.23 12.13 18.62
C ILE A 44 8.01 11.80 17.76
N VAL A 45 7.15 12.79 17.51
CA VAL A 45 5.96 12.61 16.67
C VAL A 45 6.35 12.28 15.24
N VAL A 46 7.34 12.99 14.71
CA VAL A 46 7.83 12.83 13.33
C VAL A 46 8.55 11.50 13.09
N ILE A 47 9.05 10.83 14.13
CA ILE A 47 9.73 9.52 13.96
C ILE A 47 8.79 8.38 14.34
N LEU A 48 8.15 8.46 15.50
CA LEU A 48 7.37 7.35 16.05
C LEU A 48 6.12 7.06 15.23
N ILE A 49 5.41 8.09 14.77
CA ILE A 49 4.19 7.92 13.99
C ILE A 49 4.53 7.30 12.62
N PRO A 50 5.51 7.82 11.85
CA PRO A 50 5.95 7.19 10.59
C PRO A 50 6.42 5.75 10.69
N VAL A 51 7.03 5.34 11.81
CA VAL A 51 7.41 3.93 12.02
C VAL A 51 6.16 3.04 12.15
N GLY A 52 5.17 3.46 12.94
CA GLY A 52 3.90 2.75 13.06
C GLY A 52 3.12 2.70 11.74
N THR A 53 3.10 3.81 11.01
CA THR A 53 2.43 3.90 9.71
C THR A 53 3.14 3.07 8.64
N THR A 54 4.47 2.93 8.70
CA THR A 54 5.23 2.02 7.82
C THR A 54 4.74 0.57 7.97
N ILE A 55 4.59 0.09 9.21
CA ILE A 55 4.13 -1.28 9.49
C ILE A 55 2.70 -1.47 8.98
N ALA A 56 1.82 -0.51 9.23
CA ALA A 56 0.42 -0.57 8.82
C ALA A 56 0.27 -0.52 7.28
N LEU A 57 1.00 0.36 6.60
CA LEU A 57 1.03 0.42 5.14
C LEU A 57 1.58 -0.87 4.55
N PHE A 58 2.63 -1.44 5.14
CA PHE A 58 3.16 -2.73 4.73
C PHE A 58 2.07 -3.81 4.77
N PHE A 59 1.29 -3.90 5.85
CA PHE A 59 0.15 -4.83 5.89
C PHE A 59 -0.88 -4.56 4.81
N GLY A 60 -1.24 -3.29 4.56
CA GLY A 60 -2.18 -2.93 3.49
C GLY A 60 -1.70 -3.34 2.10
N VAL A 61 -0.42 -3.09 1.80
CA VAL A 61 0.23 -3.46 0.54
C VAL A 61 0.28 -4.98 0.37
N VAL A 62 0.58 -5.73 1.45
CA VAL A 62 0.59 -7.20 1.44
C VAL A 62 -0.80 -7.78 1.18
N ILE A 63 -1.85 -7.23 1.80
CA ILE A 63 -3.24 -7.67 1.58
C ILE A 63 -3.59 -7.56 0.08
N ILE A 64 -3.27 -6.42 -0.52
CA ILE A 64 -3.52 -6.18 -1.95
C ILE A 64 -2.67 -7.12 -2.81
N PHE A 65 -1.39 -7.31 -2.48
CA PHE A 65 -0.50 -8.24 -3.18
C PHE A 65 -1.06 -9.68 -3.21
N GLU A 66 -1.44 -10.22 -2.05
CA GLU A 66 -2.02 -11.56 -1.93
C GLU A 66 -3.32 -11.71 -2.73
N SER A 67 -4.15 -10.66 -2.74
CA SER A 67 -5.39 -10.63 -3.53
C SER A 67 -5.12 -10.80 -5.03
N PHE A 68 -4.05 -10.20 -5.55
CA PHE A 68 -3.67 -10.31 -6.95
C PHE A 68 -3.02 -11.65 -7.28
N VAL A 69 -2.09 -12.13 -6.44
CA VAL A 69 -1.39 -13.41 -6.66
C VAL A 69 -2.38 -14.58 -6.70
N GLN A 70 -3.42 -14.56 -5.85
CA GLN A 70 -4.46 -15.60 -5.87
C GLN A 70 -5.26 -15.63 -7.17
N VAL A 71 -5.61 -14.45 -7.70
CA VAL A 71 -6.33 -14.34 -8.98
C VAL A 71 -5.45 -14.80 -10.14
N GLU A 72 -4.17 -14.44 -10.12
CA GLU A 72 -3.22 -14.80 -11.18
C GLU A 72 -2.95 -16.32 -11.22
N LYS A 73 -2.80 -16.98 -10.07
CA LYS A 73 -2.68 -18.44 -10.00
C LYS A 73 -3.90 -19.16 -10.58
N ARG A 74 -5.11 -18.69 -10.29
CA ARG A 74 -6.33 -19.26 -10.89
C ARG A 74 -6.40 -19.03 -12.40
N LYS A 75 -6.03 -17.84 -12.86
CA LYS A 75 -5.95 -17.54 -14.30
C LYS A 75 -4.95 -18.44 -15.01
N LYS A 76 -3.78 -18.70 -14.42
CA LYS A 76 -2.76 -19.60 -15.00
C LYS A 76 -3.24 -21.05 -15.09
N MET A 77 -4.03 -21.53 -14.11
CA MET A 77 -4.66 -22.85 -14.19
C MET A 77 -5.77 -22.91 -15.26
N ARG A 78 -6.54 -21.83 -15.47
CA ARG A 78 -7.54 -21.75 -16.55
C ARG A 78 -6.90 -21.54 -17.94
N SER A 79 -5.77 -20.83 -18.04
CA SER A 79 -5.13 -20.47 -19.30
C SER A 79 -4.30 -21.59 -19.92
N GLN A 80 -4.04 -22.70 -19.21
CA GLN A 80 -3.53 -23.93 -19.85
C GLN A 80 -4.46 -24.43 -20.98
N PHE A 81 -5.70 -23.95 -21.03
CA PHE A 81 -6.68 -24.24 -22.10
C PHE A 81 -6.91 -23.09 -23.11
N GLN A 82 -6.23 -21.93 -23.00
CA GLN A 82 -6.42 -20.81 -23.94
C GLN A 82 -5.12 -20.35 -24.59
N LYS A 83 -5.11 -20.35 -25.94
CA LYS A 83 -4.00 -19.91 -26.79
C LYS A 83 -3.49 -18.50 -26.41
N THR A 84 -2.19 -18.40 -26.26
CA THR A 84 -1.41 -17.22 -25.88
C THR A 84 -1.60 -16.08 -26.89
N ARG A 85 -2.29 -14.99 -26.51
CA ARG A 85 -2.25 -13.72 -27.27
C ARG A 85 -0.93 -13.01 -26.94
N GLN A 86 0.06 -13.20 -27.80
CA GLN A 86 1.29 -12.43 -27.82
C GLN A 86 1.02 -11.00 -28.30
N GLY A 87 1.58 -10.02 -27.59
CA GLY A 87 1.52 -8.60 -27.98
C GLY A 87 1.21 -7.69 -26.79
N LEU A 88 2.11 -7.58 -25.82
CA LEU A 88 1.97 -6.62 -24.72
C LEU A 88 3.25 -5.78 -24.60
N SER A 89 3.06 -4.46 -24.65
CA SER A 89 4.12 -3.45 -24.66
C SER A 89 5.00 -3.53 -23.41
N LYS A 90 6.29 -3.17 -23.53
CA LYS A 90 7.27 -3.16 -22.43
C LYS A 90 6.78 -2.42 -21.17
N PHE A 91 5.97 -1.36 -21.33
CA PHE A 91 5.32 -0.63 -20.24
C PHE A 91 4.31 -1.48 -19.45
N ARG A 92 3.54 -2.33 -20.14
CA ARG A 92 2.63 -3.26 -19.45
C ARG A 92 3.41 -4.28 -18.63
N THR A 93 4.58 -4.73 -19.07
CA THR A 93 5.39 -5.70 -18.32
C THR A 93 5.87 -5.15 -16.98
N ILE A 94 6.26 -3.87 -16.93
CA ILE A 94 6.62 -3.17 -15.67
C ILE A 94 5.36 -2.99 -14.80
N LEU A 95 4.24 -2.56 -15.40
CA LEU A 95 2.99 -2.39 -14.67
C LEU A 95 2.35 -3.71 -14.20
N TYR A 96 2.73 -4.85 -14.78
CA TYR A 96 2.31 -6.21 -14.38
C TYR A 96 3.28 -6.83 -13.37
N PHE A 97 4.37 -6.16 -13.00
CA PHE A 97 5.23 -6.67 -11.95
C PHE A 97 4.44 -6.74 -10.64
N PRO A 98 4.40 -7.91 -9.97
CA PRO A 98 3.43 -8.17 -8.90
C PRO A 98 3.65 -7.27 -7.67
N ILE A 99 4.84 -6.69 -7.54
CA ILE A 99 5.25 -5.78 -6.46
C ILE A 99 4.79 -4.33 -6.72
N ILE A 100 4.76 -3.90 -7.99
CA ILE A 100 4.55 -2.49 -8.35
C ILE A 100 3.08 -2.09 -8.22
N ARG A 101 2.15 -2.99 -8.55
CA ARG A 101 0.70 -2.67 -8.51
C ARG A 101 0.17 -2.35 -7.12
N PRO A 102 0.46 -3.14 -6.07
CA PRO A 102 -0.03 -2.85 -4.74
C PRO A 102 0.47 -1.49 -4.25
N ILE A 103 1.73 -1.16 -4.52
CA ILE A 103 2.35 0.12 -4.16
C ILE A 103 1.65 1.29 -4.88
N ILE A 104 1.46 1.18 -6.20
CA ILE A 104 0.79 2.22 -7.00
C ILE A 104 -0.65 2.46 -6.56
N ILE A 105 -1.31 1.50 -5.91
CA ILE A 105 -2.66 1.70 -5.39
C ILE A 105 -2.60 2.35 -4.00
N VAL A 106 -1.80 1.80 -3.08
CA VAL A 106 -1.80 2.25 -1.68
C VAL A 106 -1.18 3.65 -1.53
N PHE A 107 -0.08 3.94 -2.23
CA PHE A 107 0.64 5.21 -2.00
C PHE A 107 -0.16 6.44 -2.43
N PRO A 108 -0.79 6.49 -3.61
CA PRO A 108 -1.64 7.63 -3.99
C PRO A 108 -2.88 7.75 -3.11
N VAL A 109 -3.50 6.62 -2.73
CA VAL A 109 -4.63 6.62 -1.80
C VAL A 109 -4.23 7.24 -0.48
N PHE A 110 -3.12 6.79 0.10
CA PHE A 110 -2.57 7.35 1.33
C PHE A 110 -2.26 8.84 1.17
N ALA A 111 -1.54 9.24 0.12
CA ALA A 111 -1.13 10.62 -0.10
C ALA A 111 -2.34 11.57 -0.25
N ILE A 112 -3.34 11.19 -1.06
CA ILE A 112 -4.56 11.99 -1.25
C ILE A 112 -5.27 12.19 0.09
N ILE A 113 -5.49 11.12 0.84
CA ILE A 113 -6.18 11.19 2.12
C ILE A 113 -5.36 12.02 3.12
N PHE A 114 -4.04 11.79 3.20
CA PHE A 114 -3.14 12.55 4.06
C PHE A 114 -3.23 14.04 3.77
N PHE A 115 -3.03 14.47 2.51
CA PHE A 115 -3.04 15.89 2.18
C PHE A 115 -4.42 16.52 2.38
N SER A 116 -5.50 15.81 2.05
CA SER A 116 -6.87 16.29 2.30
C SER A 116 -7.14 16.44 3.79
N THR A 117 -6.82 15.45 4.61
CA THR A 117 -7.06 15.48 6.05
C THR A 117 -6.14 16.49 6.74
N TYR A 118 -4.88 16.58 6.34
CA TYR A 118 -3.92 17.55 6.87
C TYR A 118 -4.36 18.98 6.56
N GLY A 119 -4.73 19.27 5.31
CA GLY A 119 -5.18 20.59 4.89
C GLY A 119 -6.45 21.06 5.62
N ILE A 120 -7.40 20.16 5.88
CA ILE A 120 -8.59 20.47 6.67
C ILE A 120 -8.22 20.68 8.15
N SER A 121 -7.35 19.83 8.70
CA SER A 121 -6.98 19.89 10.12
C SER A 121 -6.20 21.15 10.48
N LEU A 122 -5.39 21.67 9.55
CA LEU A 122 -4.64 22.92 9.73
C LEU A 122 -5.52 24.16 9.99
N ILE A 123 -6.79 24.13 9.60
CA ILE A 123 -7.71 25.24 9.85
C ILE A 123 -8.02 25.36 11.35
N PHE A 124 -7.94 24.26 12.10
CA PHE A 124 -8.42 24.16 13.47
C PHE A 124 -7.35 23.77 14.50
N LEU A 125 -6.22 23.20 14.05
CA LEU A 125 -5.24 22.53 14.91
C LEU A 125 -3.81 22.92 14.55
N ASP A 126 -2.91 22.83 15.54
CA ASP A 126 -1.47 23.02 15.33
C ASP A 126 -0.87 21.98 14.38
N ASN A 127 0.20 22.35 13.69
CA ASN A 127 0.89 21.50 12.70
C ASN A 127 1.19 20.09 13.23
N VAL A 128 1.61 19.96 14.49
CA VAL A 128 1.94 18.67 15.11
C VAL A 128 0.70 17.78 15.27
N ILE A 129 -0.41 18.34 15.74
CA ILE A 129 -1.65 17.60 15.96
C ILE A 129 -2.32 17.30 14.62
N ALA A 130 -2.33 18.27 13.70
CA ALA A 130 -2.84 18.10 12.34
C ALA A 130 -2.08 16.99 11.60
N PHE A 131 -0.76 16.94 11.72
CA PHE A 131 0.07 15.88 11.15
C PHE A 131 -0.27 14.52 11.75
N LEU A 132 -0.34 14.42 13.08
CA LEU A 132 -0.67 13.17 13.78
C LEU A 132 -2.04 12.62 13.37
N ILE A 133 -3.06 13.48 13.27
CA ILE A 133 -4.41 13.08 12.86
C ILE A 133 -4.42 12.66 11.39
N ALA A 134 -3.80 13.45 10.51
CA ALA A 134 -3.77 13.17 9.09
C ALA A 134 -3.06 11.85 8.78
N GLU A 135 -1.92 11.59 9.42
CA GLU A 135 -1.16 10.36 9.18
C GLU A 135 -1.91 9.12 9.63
N ASN A 136 -2.48 9.15 10.85
CA ASN A 136 -3.24 8.04 11.39
C ASN A 136 -4.53 7.77 10.59
N LEU A 137 -5.27 8.82 10.23
CA LEU A 137 -6.48 8.67 9.40
C LEU A 137 -6.16 8.16 8.00
N ALA A 138 -5.09 8.66 7.38
CA ALA A 138 -4.67 8.21 6.07
C ALA A 138 -4.30 6.72 6.07
N VAL A 139 -3.58 6.25 7.09
CA VAL A 139 -3.28 4.83 7.27
C VAL A 139 -4.55 4.00 7.45
N LEU A 140 -5.43 4.43 8.36
CA LEU A 140 -6.65 3.69 8.71
C LEU A 140 -7.54 3.53 7.48
N ILE A 141 -7.76 4.61 6.73
CA ILE A 141 -8.57 4.58 5.51
C ILE A 141 -7.87 3.76 4.41
N SER A 142 -6.55 3.87 4.28
CA SER A 142 -5.77 3.05 3.33
C SER A 142 -5.91 1.55 3.62
N LEU A 143 -5.89 1.15 4.88
CA LEU A 143 -6.14 -0.24 5.31
C LEU A 143 -7.56 -0.69 5.01
N LEU A 144 -8.57 0.16 5.26
CA LEU A 144 -9.96 -0.14 4.91
C LEU A 144 -10.12 -0.32 3.40
N ILE A 145 -9.52 0.54 2.59
CA ILE A 145 -9.55 0.44 1.13
C ILE A 145 -8.86 -0.84 0.67
N ALA A 146 -7.69 -1.19 1.22
CA ALA A 146 -7.00 -2.45 0.93
C ALA A 146 -7.89 -3.67 1.20
N ASN A 147 -8.61 -3.66 2.32
CA ASN A 147 -9.54 -4.73 2.71
C ASN A 147 -10.78 -4.77 1.78
N ILE A 148 -11.33 -3.62 1.38
CA ILE A 148 -12.43 -3.55 0.42
C ILE A 148 -12.00 -4.09 -0.95
N ILE A 149 -10.80 -3.74 -1.41
CA ILE A 149 -10.21 -4.25 -2.66
C ILE A 149 -10.05 -5.76 -2.56
N GLU A 150 -9.50 -6.28 -1.46
CA GLU A 150 -9.38 -7.72 -1.23
C GLU A 150 -10.76 -8.40 -1.31
N LYS A 151 -11.76 -7.91 -0.59
CA LYS A 151 -13.12 -8.47 -0.64
C LYS A 151 -13.73 -8.41 -2.03
N LYS A 152 -13.69 -7.27 -2.74
CA LYS A 152 -14.30 -7.14 -4.07
C LYS A 152 -13.54 -7.93 -5.12
N TYR A 153 -12.22 -7.81 -5.17
CA TYR A 153 -11.38 -8.44 -6.18
C TYR A 153 -11.30 -9.96 -5.99
N ALA A 154 -11.20 -10.44 -4.75
CA ALA A 154 -11.23 -11.86 -4.45
C ALA A 154 -12.63 -12.46 -4.61
N ARG A 155 -13.72 -11.73 -4.33
CA ARG A 155 -15.09 -12.26 -4.51
C ARG A 155 -15.52 -12.28 -5.97
N ILE A 156 -15.27 -11.21 -6.73
CA ILE A 156 -15.70 -11.09 -8.13
C ILE A 156 -14.92 -12.06 -9.04
N ASN A 157 -13.64 -12.32 -8.76
CA ASN A 157 -12.83 -13.27 -9.56
C ASN A 157 -12.74 -14.68 -8.96
N ARG A 158 -13.41 -14.97 -7.82
CA ARG A 158 -13.54 -16.34 -7.28
C ARG A 158 -14.69 -17.11 -7.91
N TYR A 159 -15.72 -16.41 -8.39
CA TYR A 159 -16.86 -16.96 -9.14
C TYR A 159 -16.67 -16.69 -10.63
#